data_AF-A0A836SG90-F1
#
_entry.id   AF-A0A836SG90-F1
#
_cell.length_a   1.000
_cell.length_b   1.000
_cell.length_c   1.000
_cell.angle_alpha   90.00
_cell.angle_beta   90.00
_cell.angle_gamma   90.00
#
_symmetry.space_group_name_H-M   'P 1'
#
loop_
_entity.id
_entity.type
_entity.pdbx_description
1 polymer ?
#
loop_
_entity_poly.entity_id
_entity_poly.type
_entity_poly.pdbx_seq_one_letter_code
_entity_poly.pdbx_strand_id
1 'polypeptide(L)'
;MKDLVILVADKNMEYAVKGLLSRPEALSIREISFDIFIHPYHDPGCLNEGHYFLQSALNQYRHALILFDREGCGREGLTRQELEIWVWSDSPHVAEILGWKNKQPDLKTWL
;
A
#
# COMPACT_ATOMS: atom_id res chain seq x y z
N MET A 1 -19.76 3.78 1.78
CA MET A 1 -18.34 3.92 1.44
C MET A 1 -17.62 4.40 2.69
N LYS A 2 -16.67 3.60 3.21
CA LYS A 2 -15.85 3.98 4.37
C LYS A 2 -14.76 4.97 3.94
N ASP A 3 -14.11 5.61 4.90
CA ASP A 3 -13.09 6.62 4.60
C ASP A 3 -11.77 5.99 4.14
N LEU A 4 -11.29 4.96 4.82
CA LEU A 4 -9.92 4.47 4.63
C LEU A 4 -9.83 2.94 4.73
N VAL A 5 -9.13 2.31 3.79
CA VAL A 5 -8.63 0.94 3.95
C VAL A 5 -7.12 0.98 4.16
N ILE A 6 -6.62 0.17 5.08
CA ILE A 6 -5.20 0.14 5.44
C ILE A 6 -4.69 -1.29 5.30
N LEU A 7 -3.66 -1.48 4.49
CA LEU A 7 -2.92 -2.73 4.40
C LEU A 7 -1.62 -2.58 5.19
N VAL A 8 -1.40 -3.44 6.16
CA VAL A 8 -0.19 -3.44 7.01
C VAL A 8 0.58 -4.75 6.88
N ALA A 9 1.88 -4.73 7.17
CA ALA A 9 2.72 -5.91 7.10
C ALA A 9 2.53 -6.87 8.27
N ASP A 10 2.22 -6.36 9.47
CA ASP A 10 2.10 -7.22 10.66
C ASP A 10 1.05 -6.75 11.67
N LYS A 11 0.93 -7.53 12.74
CA LYS A 11 -0.01 -7.28 13.84
C LYS A 11 0.40 -6.11 14.74
N ASN A 12 1.70 -5.81 14.83
CA ASN A 12 2.18 -4.67 15.61
C ASN A 12 1.77 -3.36 14.94
N MET A 13 1.96 -3.26 13.62
CA MET A 13 1.47 -2.16 12.79
C MET A 13 -0.05 -2.04 12.87
N GLU A 14 -0.78 -3.16 12.80
CA GLU A 14 -2.24 -3.16 12.97
C GLU A 14 -2.64 -2.49 14.30
N TYR A 15 -2.05 -2.91 15.42
CA TYR A 15 -2.36 -2.33 16.72
C TYR A 15 -1.92 -0.87 16.84
N ALA A 16 -0.76 -0.51 16.27
CA ALA A 16 -0.27 0.87 16.28
C ALA A 16 -1.25 1.80 15.54
N VAL A 17 -1.68 1.41 14.34
CA VAL A 17 -2.63 2.18 13.53
C VAL A 17 -4.02 2.21 14.18
N LYS A 18 -4.50 1.09 14.74
CA LYS A 18 -5.75 1.09 15.52
C LYS A 18 -5.68 2.06 16.70
N GLY A 19 -4.59 2.02 17.48
CA GLY A 19 -4.39 2.92 18.60
C GLY A 19 -4.39 4.39 18.18
N LEU A 20 -3.68 4.71 17.10
CA LEU A 20 -3.61 6.05 16.52
C LEU A 20 -5.01 6.56 16.09
N LEU A 21 -5.72 5.78 15.27
CA LEU A 21 -7.00 6.18 14.69
C LEU A 21 -8.17 6.10 15.69
N SER A 22 -8.00 5.41 16.82
CA SER A 22 -8.99 5.40 17.92
C SER A 22 -9.01 6.68 18.75
N ARG A 23 -8.10 7.65 18.49
CA ARG A 23 -7.94 8.89 19.27
C ARG A 23 -7.95 10.14 18.36
N PRO A 24 -9.03 10.39 17.61
CA PRO A 24 -9.08 11.48 16.63
C PRO A 24 -8.83 12.87 17.25
N GLU A 25 -9.25 13.09 18.50
CA GLU A 25 -9.05 14.36 19.23
C GLU A 25 -7.57 14.64 19.50
N ALA A 26 -6.79 13.60 19.83
CA ALA A 26 -5.35 13.75 20.06
C ALA A 26 -4.58 14.15 18.78
N LEU A 27 -5.15 13.82 17.63
CA LEU A 27 -4.60 14.14 16.31
C LEU A 27 -5.19 15.42 15.72
N SER A 28 -6.15 16.06 16.39
CA SER A 28 -6.92 17.20 15.87
C SER A 28 -7.58 16.91 14.51
N ILE A 29 -8.05 15.68 14.32
CA ILE A 29 -8.77 15.25 13.11
C ILE A 29 -10.20 14.83 13.46
N ARG A 30 -11.05 14.74 12.44
CA ARG A 30 -12.35 14.08 12.59
C ARG A 30 -12.18 12.57 12.78
N GLU A 31 -13.21 11.92 13.30
CA GLU A 31 -13.30 10.45 13.26
C GLU A 31 -13.22 9.94 11.82
N ILE A 32 -12.49 8.85 11.62
CA ILE A 32 -12.28 8.19 10.32
C ILE A 32 -12.90 6.80 10.41
N SER A 33 -13.77 6.45 9.47
CA SER A 33 -14.25 5.07 9.32
C SER A 33 -13.23 4.25 8.54
N PHE A 34 -12.65 3.21 9.15
CA PHE A 34 -11.58 2.44 8.52
C PHE A 34 -11.69 0.93 8.73
N ASP A 35 -10.99 0.18 7.87
CA ASP A 35 -10.68 -1.24 8.05
C ASP A 35 -9.17 -1.45 7.87
N ILE A 36 -8.61 -2.42 8.61
CA ILE A 36 -7.20 -2.79 8.52
C ILE A 36 -7.09 -4.27 8.14
N PHE A 37 -6.24 -4.55 7.18
CA PHE A 37 -5.87 -5.89 6.75
C PHE A 37 -4.38 -6.10 6.94
N ILE A 38 -3.99 -7.30 7.37
CA ILE A 38 -2.59 -7.72 7.43
C ILE A 38 -2.30 -8.51 6.15
N HIS A 39 -1.24 -8.16 5.42
CA HIS A 39 -0.84 -8.93 4.25
C HIS A 39 -0.25 -10.28 4.67
N PRO A 40 -0.68 -11.42 4.09
CA PRO A 40 -0.20 -12.75 4.48
C PRO A 40 1.31 -12.95 4.26
N TYR A 41 1.89 -12.18 3.33
CA TYR A 41 3.31 -12.19 3.00
C TYR A 41 4.08 -10.99 3.59
N HIS A 42 3.56 -10.34 4.63
CA HIS A 42 4.25 -9.27 5.36
C HIS A 42 4.77 -8.13 4.47
N ASP A 43 5.93 -7.54 4.79
CA ASP A 43 6.51 -6.40 4.07
C ASP A 43 6.75 -6.68 2.58
N PRO A 44 7.33 -7.84 2.17
CA PRO A 44 7.45 -8.16 0.75
C PRO A 44 6.10 -8.21 0.05
N GLY A 45 5.07 -8.71 0.73
CA GLY A 45 3.72 -8.75 0.20
C GLY A 45 3.10 -7.37 0.02
N CYS A 46 3.21 -6.50 1.02
CA CYS A 46 2.77 -5.11 0.93
C CYS A 46 3.44 -4.38 -0.24
N LEU A 47 4.75 -4.58 -0.44
CA LEU A 47 5.51 -3.95 -1.51
C LEU A 47 5.15 -4.49 -2.90
N ASN A 48 5.11 -5.81 -3.08
CA ASN A 48 4.98 -6.40 -4.42
C ASN A 48 3.52 -6.60 -4.85
N GLU A 49 2.60 -6.82 -3.91
CA GLU A 49 1.21 -7.23 -4.19
C GLU A 49 0.16 -6.29 -3.57
N GLY A 50 0.58 -5.31 -2.76
CA GLY A 50 -0.35 -4.45 -2.02
C GLY A 50 -1.32 -3.67 -2.91
N HIS A 51 -0.88 -3.26 -4.10
CA HIS A 51 -1.75 -2.59 -5.07
C HIS A 51 -2.85 -3.52 -5.63
N TYR A 52 -2.54 -4.81 -5.84
CA TYR A 52 -3.54 -5.81 -6.24
C TYR A 52 -4.54 -6.09 -5.12
N PHE A 53 -4.06 -6.24 -3.89
CA PHE A 53 -4.92 -6.47 -2.73
C PHE A 53 -5.99 -5.36 -2.59
N LEU A 54 -5.54 -4.11 -2.69
CA LEU A 54 -6.40 -2.93 -2.54
C LEU A 54 -7.28 -2.64 -3.76
N GLN A 55 -7.05 -3.30 -4.90
CA GLN A 55 -7.93 -3.17 -6.08
C GLN A 55 -9.38 -3.56 -5.77
N SER A 56 -9.56 -4.58 -4.92
CA SER A 56 -10.89 -5.02 -4.43
C SER A 56 -11.63 -3.96 -3.59
N ALA A 57 -10.89 -2.98 -3.09
CA ALA A 57 -11.37 -1.94 -2.19
C ALA A 57 -11.81 -0.65 -2.93
N LEU A 58 -11.52 -0.52 -4.23
CA LEU A 58 -11.68 0.72 -5.02
C LEU A 58 -13.07 1.37 -4.95
N ASN A 59 -14.14 0.59 -4.76
CA ASN A 59 -15.52 1.10 -4.70
C ASN A 59 -16.10 1.12 -3.27
N GLN A 60 -15.34 0.65 -2.28
CA GLN A 60 -15.81 0.50 -0.91
C GLN A 60 -15.25 1.59 0.01
N TYR A 61 -14.09 2.17 -0.34
CA TYR A 61 -13.36 3.14 0.46
C TYR A 61 -13.00 4.38 -0.36
N ARG A 62 -12.88 5.53 0.32
CA ARG A 62 -12.47 6.79 -0.33
C ARG A 62 -10.96 6.86 -0.55
N HIS A 63 -10.18 6.32 0.37
CA HIS A 63 -8.73 6.31 0.34
C HIS A 63 -8.17 4.94 0.72
N ALA A 64 -6.93 4.69 0.30
CA ALA A 64 -6.18 3.51 0.66
C ALA A 64 -4.78 3.88 1.15
N LEU A 65 -4.26 3.13 2.12
CA LEU A 65 -2.92 3.28 2.68
C LEU A 65 -2.25 1.90 2.73
N ILE A 66 -1.00 1.81 2.27
CA ILE A 66 -0.14 0.64 2.46
C ILE A 66 0.96 1.05 3.44
N LEU A 67 1.19 0.24 4.47
CA LEU A 67 2.22 0.46 5.48
C LEU A 67 3.08 -0.80 5.64
N PHE A 68 4.38 -0.64 5.48
CA PHE A 68 5.39 -1.69 5.63
C PHE A 68 6.73 -1.08 6.00
N ASP A 69 7.60 -1.89 6.58
CA ASP A 69 8.94 -1.48 6.95
C ASP A 69 9.88 -1.54 5.74
N ARG A 70 10.84 -0.62 5.70
CA ARG A 70 11.91 -0.67 4.70
C ARG A 70 12.77 -1.92 4.90
N GLU A 71 13.08 -2.25 6.14
CA GLU A 71 13.87 -3.44 6.48
C GLU A 71 12.96 -4.67 6.40
N GLY A 72 13.36 -5.69 5.63
CA GLY A 72 12.59 -6.92 5.47
C GLY A 72 11.64 -6.93 4.27
N CYS A 73 11.50 -5.81 3.54
CA CYS A 73 10.67 -5.76 2.33
C CYS A 73 11.33 -6.42 1.10
N GLY A 74 12.61 -6.81 1.19
CA GLY A 74 13.37 -7.43 0.12
C GLY A 74 13.98 -6.45 -0.89
N ARG A 75 13.88 -5.14 -0.61
CA ARG A 75 14.45 -4.04 -1.42
C ARG A 75 15.09 -2.96 -0.55
N GLU A 76 15.76 -3.36 0.51
CA GLU A 76 16.33 -2.48 1.56
C GLU A 76 17.34 -1.46 1.01
N GLY A 77 18.00 -1.79 -0.10
CA GLY A 77 18.95 -0.92 -0.78
C GLY A 77 18.31 0.27 -1.50
N LEU A 78 16.98 0.29 -1.63
CA LEU A 78 16.26 1.37 -2.29
C LEU A 78 15.86 2.48 -1.30
N THR A 79 15.79 3.68 -1.83
CA THR A 79 15.24 4.84 -1.13
C THR A 79 13.74 4.69 -0.92
N ARG A 80 13.19 5.45 0.03
CA ARG A 80 11.74 5.52 0.27
C ARG A 80 10.97 5.86 -1.02
N GLN A 81 11.47 6.82 -1.81
CA GLN A 81 10.85 7.24 -3.06
C GLN A 81 10.87 6.12 -4.11
N GLU A 82 11.97 5.36 -4.21
CA GLU A 82 12.04 4.22 -5.11
C GLU A 82 11.08 3.11 -4.67
N LEU A 83 10.96 2.83 -3.36
CA LEU A 83 9.98 1.87 -2.85
C LEU A 83 8.54 2.27 -3.19
N GLU A 84 8.20 3.55 -3.08
CA GLU A 84 6.90 4.06 -3.51
C GLU A 84 6.63 3.80 -4.99
N ILE A 85 7.65 3.91 -5.85
CA ILE A 85 7.54 3.55 -7.28
C ILE A 85 7.36 2.03 -7.44
N TRP A 86 8.13 1.23 -6.70
CA TRP A 86 8.07 -0.24 -6.76
C TRP A 86 6.73 -0.83 -6.34
N VAL A 87 6.00 -0.18 -5.43
CA VAL A 87 4.61 -0.58 -5.10
C VAL A 87 3.74 -0.67 -6.35
N TRP A 88 4.03 0.13 -7.37
CA TRP A 88 3.24 0.29 -8.59
C TRP A 88 3.88 -0.31 -9.84
N SER A 89 5.09 -0.87 -9.76
CA SER A 89 5.85 -1.36 -10.93
C SER A 89 5.11 -2.44 -11.71
N ASP A 90 4.34 -3.27 -11.00
CA ASP A 90 3.63 -4.43 -11.55
C ASP A 90 2.17 -4.10 -11.89
N SER A 91 1.75 -2.85 -11.66
CA SER A 91 0.37 -2.45 -11.90
C SER A 91 0.12 -2.31 -13.41
N PRO A 92 -0.81 -3.10 -14.00
CA PRO A 92 -1.14 -2.97 -15.41
C PRO A 92 -1.76 -1.60 -15.73
N HIS A 93 -2.40 -0.98 -14.74
CA HIS A 93 -2.98 0.35 -14.88
C HIS A 93 -1.90 1.43 -15.00
N VAL A 94 -0.79 1.30 -14.27
CA VAL A 94 0.35 2.23 -14.35
C VAL A 94 1.05 2.08 -15.69
N ALA A 95 1.28 0.85 -16.15
CA ALA A 95 1.78 0.61 -17.49
C ALA A 95 0.86 1.20 -18.58
N GLU A 96 -0.45 1.13 -18.41
CA GLU A 96 -1.41 1.75 -19.32
C GLU A 96 -1.34 3.29 -19.33
N ILE A 97 -1.35 3.92 -18.15
CA ILE A 97 -1.25 5.39 -18.01
C ILE A 97 0.04 5.93 -18.61
N LEU A 98 1.17 5.23 -18.40
CA LEU A 98 2.47 5.62 -18.92
C LEU A 98 2.66 5.29 -20.41
N GLY A 99 1.65 4.71 -21.08
CA GLY A 99 1.77 4.27 -22.48
C GLY A 99 2.74 3.11 -22.68
N TRP A 100 3.05 2.38 -21.61
CA TRP A 100 3.98 1.24 -21.56
C TRP A 100 3.30 -0.12 -21.76
N LYS A 101 1.96 -0.14 -21.91
CA LYS A 101 1.20 -1.35 -22.21
C LYS A 101 1.74 -2.02 -23.49
N ASN A 102 2.02 -3.31 -23.42
CA ASN A 102 2.57 -4.14 -24.50
C ASN A 102 3.99 -3.75 -24.99
N LYS A 103 4.77 -2.98 -24.22
CA LYS A 103 6.20 -2.74 -24.51
C LYS A 103 7.07 -3.94 -24.09
N GLN A 104 8.25 -4.05 -24.71
CA GLN A 104 9.27 -5.04 -24.39
C GLN A 104 10.61 -4.32 -24.17
N PRO A 105 11.26 -4.45 -23.00
CA PRO A 105 10.79 -5.19 -21.82
C PRO A 105 9.54 -4.55 -21.18
N ASP A 106 8.83 -5.31 -20.35
CA ASP A 106 7.72 -4.78 -19.55
C ASP A 106 8.20 -3.69 -18.56
N LEU A 107 7.26 -2.91 -18.00
CA LEU A 107 7.59 -1.77 -17.16
C LEU A 107 8.43 -2.15 -15.93
N LYS A 108 8.11 -3.27 -15.28
CA LYS A 108 8.84 -3.75 -14.11
C LYS A 108 10.27 -4.12 -14.47
N THR A 109 10.46 -4.82 -15.58
CA THR A 109 11.78 -5.25 -16.06
C THR A 109 12.62 -4.06 -16.54
N TRP A 110 11.98 -2.95 -16.95
CA TRP A 110 12.68 -1.72 -17.33
C TRP A 110 13.19 -0.91 -16.13
N LEU A 111 12.47 -0.93 -15.00
CA LEU A 111 12.83 -0.26 -13.74
C LEU A 111 13.99 -0.96 -13.02
#